data_AF-A0A2G9UVK4-F1
#
_entry.id   AF-A0A2G9UVK4-F1
#
_cell.length_a   1.000
_cell.length_b   1.000
_cell.length_c   1.000
_cell.angle_alpha   90.00
_cell.angle_beta   90.00
_cell.angle_gamma   90.00
#
_symmetry.space_group_name_H-M   'P 1'
#
loop_
_entity.id
_entity.type
_entity.pdbx_description
1 polymer ?
#
loop_
_entity_poly.entity_id
_entity_poly.type
_entity_poly.pdbx_seq_one_letter_code
_entity_poly.pdbx_strand_id
1 'polypeptide(L)'
;MPTRYKRVLDSKLDETRTNGNGEFRLSGHKREISTIDPKVNIYHKCNYHGIRDYSSMKVKRNEWNSPEHVSLSRLYHMVPTFCYKKLSITIPDNFVTSGGVPRATYDIGTINLANKFKGESIDCIN
;
A
#
# COMPACT_ATOMS: atom_id res chain seq x y z
N MET A 1 8.59 30.76 24.07
CA MET A 1 8.01 30.56 22.72
C MET A 1 8.26 29.11 22.32
N PRO A 2 7.24 28.29 22.05
CA PRO A 2 7.44 26.87 21.79
C PRO A 2 8.06 26.69 20.39
N THR A 3 9.16 25.94 20.34
CA THR A 3 9.91 25.61 19.13
C THR A 3 9.04 24.78 18.18
N ARG A 4 9.04 25.15 16.90
CA ARG A 4 8.26 24.52 15.83
C ARG A 4 8.38 23.00 15.89
N TYR A 5 7.28 22.38 16.29
CA TYR A 5 6.86 21.01 16.02
C TYR A 5 7.17 20.64 14.57
N LYS A 6 8.37 20.11 14.33
CA LYS A 6 8.74 19.41 13.11
C LYS A 6 7.98 18.09 13.13
N ARG A 7 6.70 18.13 12.73
CA ARG A 7 6.00 16.92 12.29
C ARG A 7 6.88 16.35 11.19
N VAL A 8 7.56 15.26 11.49
CA VAL A 8 8.30 14.48 10.51
C VAL A 8 7.26 14.04 9.49
N LEU A 9 7.16 14.75 8.39
CA LEU A 9 6.40 14.30 7.24
C LEU A 9 7.06 12.99 6.81
N ASP A 10 6.29 11.90 6.82
CA ASP A 10 6.67 10.65 6.18
C ASP A 10 7.06 10.98 4.74
N SER A 11 8.37 11.02 4.50
CA SER A 11 8.92 11.41 3.21
C SER A 11 9.11 10.16 2.39
N LYS A 12 8.59 10.15 1.16
CA LYS A 12 8.87 9.08 0.20
C LYS A 12 10.35 9.13 -0.15
N LEU A 13 11.08 8.07 0.19
CA LEU A 13 12.52 7.97 -0.03
C LEU A 13 12.85 7.45 -1.43
N ASP A 14 12.08 6.47 -1.90
CA ASP A 14 12.22 5.84 -3.21
C ASP A 14 10.94 5.07 -3.57
N GLU A 15 10.76 4.73 -4.85
CA GLU A 15 9.71 3.82 -5.34
C GLU A 15 10.14 3.14 -6.63
N THR A 16 9.77 1.87 -6.75
CA THR A 16 9.98 1.09 -7.96
C THR A 16 8.87 0.08 -8.16
N ARG A 17 8.86 -0.56 -9.33
CA ARG A 17 8.06 -1.74 -9.62
C ARG A 17 8.97 -2.96 -9.70
N THR A 18 8.45 -4.12 -9.31
CA THR A 18 9.17 -5.37 -9.50
C THR A 18 9.41 -5.64 -10.98
N ASN A 19 10.53 -6.27 -11.31
CA ASN A 19 10.77 -6.80 -12.66
C ASN A 19 9.88 -8.04 -12.94
N GLY A 20 10.04 -8.66 -14.11
CA GLY A 20 9.27 -9.86 -14.48
C GLY A 20 9.49 -11.08 -13.59
N ASN A 21 10.60 -11.12 -12.83
CA ASN A 21 10.92 -12.18 -11.88
C ASN A 21 10.44 -11.85 -10.45
N GLY A 22 9.82 -10.68 -10.24
CA GLY A 22 9.37 -10.24 -8.91
C GLY A 22 10.44 -9.51 -8.08
N GLU A 23 11.63 -9.24 -8.64
CA GLU A 23 12.73 -8.61 -7.91
C GLU A 23 12.61 -7.08 -7.94
N PHE A 24 13.06 -6.44 -6.86
CA PHE A 24 13.15 -4.99 -6.76
C PHE A 24 14.35 -4.59 -5.89
N ARG A 25 14.85 -3.37 -6.10
CA ARG A 25 15.87 -2.73 -5.25
C ARG A 25 15.46 -1.29 -5.02
N LEU A 26 15.57 -0.83 -3.77
CA LEU A 26 15.25 0.54 -3.37
C LEU A 26 16.44 1.14 -2.63
N SER A 27 16.66 2.44 -2.81
CA SER A 27 17.66 3.21 -2.08
C SER A 27 17.19 4.65 -1.93
N GLY A 28 17.29 5.20 -0.72
CA GLY A 28 16.92 6.59 -0.49
C GLY A 28 17.62 7.18 0.71
N HIS A 29 17.59 8.50 0.81
CA HIS A 29 18.26 9.26 1.85
C HIS A 29 17.40 10.44 2.28
N LYS A 30 17.64 10.92 3.50
CA LYS A 30 16.99 12.12 4.04
C LYS A 30 18.08 13.11 4.44
N ARG A 31 17.91 14.39 4.08
CA ARG A 31 18.88 15.45 4.41
C ARG A 31 18.82 15.89 5.87
N GLU A 32 17.73 15.56 6.55
CA GLU A 32 17.51 15.95 7.94
C GLU A 32 18.25 14.99 8.86
N ILE A 33 19.16 15.49 9.69
CA ILE A 33 19.98 14.75 10.67
C ILE A 33 19.08 14.28 11.85
N SER A 34 18.04 13.52 11.56
CA SER A 34 17.28 12.77 12.55
C SER A 34 17.47 11.28 12.29
N THR A 35 17.29 10.45 13.31
CA THR A 35 17.03 9.02 13.10
C THR A 35 15.79 8.91 12.21
N ILE A 36 15.89 8.08 11.17
CA ILE A 36 14.77 7.73 10.29
C ILE A 36 14.30 6.34 10.70
N ASP A 37 13.00 6.10 10.58
CA ASP A 37 12.38 4.77 10.82
C ASP A 37 11.84 4.25 9.48
N PRO A 38 12.71 3.75 8.57
CA PRO A 38 12.30 3.43 7.21
C PRO A 38 11.36 2.22 7.18
N LYS A 39 10.35 2.33 6.31
CA LYS A 39 9.40 1.26 6.00
C LYS A 39 9.28 1.10 4.50
N VAL A 40 9.18 -0.14 4.04
CA VAL A 40 8.85 -0.50 2.66
C VAL A 40 7.37 -0.88 2.62
N ASN A 41 6.61 -0.20 1.77
CA ASN A 41 5.22 -0.55 1.49
C ASN A 41 5.15 -1.29 0.16
N ILE A 42 4.68 -2.53 0.18
CA ILE A 42 4.45 -3.33 -1.02
C ILE A 42 2.96 -3.26 -1.36
N TYR A 43 2.66 -2.75 -2.54
CA TYR A 43 1.30 -2.61 -3.06
C TYR A 43 1.05 -3.68 -4.14
N HIS A 44 0.03 -4.51 -3.96
CA HIS A 44 -0.24 -5.62 -4.89
C HIS A 44 -1.73 -5.94 -5.05
N LYS A 45 -2.06 -6.72 -6.09
CA LYS A 45 -3.40 -7.21 -6.38
C LYS A 45 -3.52 -8.75 -6.35
N CYS A 46 -2.48 -9.46 -5.90
CA CYS A 46 -2.53 -10.93 -5.77
C CYS A 46 -3.70 -11.35 -4.87
N ASN A 47 -4.56 -12.24 -5.40
CA ASN A 47 -5.79 -12.67 -4.75
C ASN A 47 -6.64 -11.50 -4.19
N TYR A 48 -6.63 -10.35 -4.87
CA TYR A 48 -7.43 -9.18 -4.51
C TYR A 48 -8.48 -8.92 -5.59
N HIS A 49 -9.74 -9.19 -5.26
CA HIS A 49 -10.87 -9.04 -6.16
C HIS A 49 -11.58 -7.68 -6.02
N GLY A 50 -10.93 -6.71 -5.36
CA GLY A 50 -11.53 -5.42 -5.03
C GLY A 50 -12.34 -5.45 -3.74
N ILE A 51 -12.71 -4.27 -3.24
CA ILE A 51 -13.68 -4.17 -2.16
C ILE A 51 -15.06 -4.39 -2.79
N ARG A 52 -15.71 -5.53 -2.49
CA ARG A 52 -17.13 -5.73 -2.76
C ARG A 52 -17.96 -4.95 -1.74
N ASP A 53 -17.74 -3.64 -1.65
CA ASP A 53 -18.46 -2.81 -0.70
C ASP A 53 -19.82 -2.39 -1.27
N TYR A 54 -20.75 -3.34 -1.32
CA TYR A 54 -22.17 -3.05 -1.54
C TYR A 54 -22.81 -2.40 -0.29
N SER A 55 -22.09 -2.28 0.84
CA SER A 55 -22.64 -1.84 2.13
C SER A 55 -22.75 -0.31 2.28
N SER A 56 -22.06 0.47 1.44
CA SER A 56 -22.23 1.93 1.37
C SER A 56 -23.32 2.37 0.38
N MET A 57 -23.76 1.45 -0.49
CA MET A 57 -24.91 1.67 -1.36
C MET A 57 -26.19 1.37 -0.56
N LYS A 58 -26.79 2.40 0.03
CA LYS A 58 -28.17 2.30 0.56
C LYS A 58 -29.13 2.04 -0.59
N VAL A 59 -29.24 0.79 -1.03
CA VAL A 59 -30.34 0.36 -1.89
C VAL A 59 -31.59 0.48 -1.04
N LYS A 60 -32.38 1.55 -1.28
CA LYS A 60 -33.73 1.60 -0.75
C LYS A 60 -34.43 0.37 -1.33
N ARG A 61 -34.84 -0.56 -0.47
CA ARG A 61 -35.76 -1.63 -0.83
C ARG A 61 -37.11 -0.99 -1.12
N ASN A 62 -37.31 -0.52 -2.33
CA ASN A 62 -38.64 -0.37 -2.88
C ASN A 62 -38.95 -1.64 -3.68
N GLU A 63 -40.10 -2.25 -3.36
CA GLU A 63 -40.71 -3.36 -4.07
C GLU A 63 -40.65 -3.12 -5.57
N TRP A 64 -39.94 -4.02 -6.26
CA TRP A 64 -40.07 -4.45 -7.66
C TRP A 64 -38.69 -4.97 -8.04
N ASN A 65 -38.54 -6.29 -8.15
CA ASN A 65 -37.90 -6.96 -9.29
C ASN A 65 -37.73 -8.46 -9.01
N SER A 66 -38.41 -9.23 -9.85
CA SER A 66 -38.30 -10.68 -10.06
C SER A 66 -36.84 -11.11 -10.32
N PRO A 67 -36.42 -12.35 -9.96
CA PRO A 67 -35.01 -12.74 -9.87
C PRO A 67 -34.25 -12.90 -11.19
N GLU A 68 -34.89 -12.72 -12.36
CA GLU A 68 -34.30 -13.28 -13.59
C GLU A 68 -33.47 -12.32 -14.47
N HIS A 69 -33.64 -10.99 -14.47
CA HIS A 69 -32.83 -10.14 -15.39
C HIS A 69 -32.57 -8.72 -14.84
N VAL A 70 -31.80 -8.57 -13.76
CA VAL A 70 -31.14 -7.28 -13.49
C VAL A 70 -29.83 -7.24 -14.28
N SER A 71 -29.89 -6.57 -15.44
CA SER A 71 -28.75 -6.33 -16.33
C SER A 71 -27.51 -5.87 -15.54
N LEU A 72 -26.50 -6.74 -15.47
CA LEU A 72 -25.21 -6.52 -14.78
C LEU A 72 -24.38 -5.35 -15.35
N SER A 73 -24.87 -4.67 -16.40
CA SER A 73 -24.16 -3.59 -17.09
C SER A 73 -24.23 -2.20 -16.44
N ARG A 74 -25.04 -1.99 -15.39
CA ARG A 74 -25.13 -0.69 -14.68
C ARG A 74 -24.56 -0.65 -13.26
N LEU A 75 -24.00 -1.76 -12.76
CA LEU A 75 -23.33 -1.86 -11.45
C LEU A 75 -21.80 -1.68 -11.50
N TYR A 76 -21.23 -1.38 -12.68
CA TYR A 76 -19.79 -1.26 -12.90
C TYR A 76 -19.20 0.15 -12.74
N HIS A 77 -20.00 1.15 -12.37
CA HIS A 77 -19.51 2.52 -12.19
C HIS A 77 -19.56 2.91 -10.70
N MET A 78 -18.37 3.17 -10.15
CA MET A 78 -18.06 3.76 -8.83
C MET A 78 -17.52 2.82 -7.75
N VAL A 79 -16.65 1.88 -8.13
CA VAL A 79 -15.55 1.44 -7.26
C VAL A 79 -14.28 2.10 -7.81
N PRO A 80 -13.51 2.90 -7.06
CA PRO A 80 -12.24 3.40 -7.58
C PRO A 80 -11.37 2.21 -7.96
N THR A 81 -11.01 2.14 -9.24
CA THR A 81 -10.23 1.08 -9.91
C THR A 81 -8.82 0.89 -9.35
N PHE A 82 -8.43 1.69 -8.36
CA PHE A 82 -7.07 1.87 -7.88
C PHE A 82 -6.87 1.55 -6.39
N CYS A 83 -7.61 0.56 -5.88
CA CYS A 83 -7.28 -0.05 -4.58
C CYS A 83 -6.28 -1.20 -4.72
N TYR A 84 -5.40 -1.34 -3.72
CA TYR A 84 -4.36 -2.38 -3.62
C TYR A 84 -4.33 -2.95 -2.20
N LYS A 85 -3.93 -4.21 -2.07
CA LYS A 85 -3.44 -4.72 -0.79
C LYS A 85 -2.08 -4.09 -0.50
N LYS A 86 -1.87 -3.70 0.75
CA LYS A 86 -0.65 -3.07 1.25
C LYS A 86 -0.06 -3.89 2.37
N LEU A 87 1.16 -4.35 2.15
CA LEU A 87 2.01 -4.96 3.16
C LEU A 87 3.11 -3.96 3.55
N SER A 88 3.24 -3.66 4.84
CA SER A 88 4.26 -2.73 5.34
C SER A 88 5.33 -3.51 6.10
N ILE A 89 6.60 -3.31 5.74
CA ILE A 89 7.75 -3.97 6.35
C ILE A 89 8.70 -2.91 6.88
N THR A 90 8.98 -2.95 8.18
CA THR A 90 9.97 -2.06 8.80
C THR A 90 11.37 -2.53 8.45
N ILE A 91 12.24 -1.59 8.07
CA ILE A 91 13.66 -1.85 7.84
C ILE A 91 14.39 -1.68 9.17
N PRO A 92 15.13 -2.70 9.64
CA PRO A 92 15.82 -2.60 10.92
C PRO A 92 16.87 -1.48 10.96
N ASP A 93 16.99 -0.81 12.11
CA ASP A 93 17.84 0.38 12.29
C ASP A 93 19.32 0.13 11.99
N ASN A 94 19.81 -1.10 12.15
CA ASN A 94 21.20 -1.46 11.83
C ASN A 94 21.52 -1.43 10.32
N PHE A 95 20.50 -1.29 9.46
CA PHE A 95 20.66 -1.04 8.02
C PHE A 95 20.48 0.43 7.64
N VAL A 96 20.25 1.29 8.64
CA VAL A 96 20.16 2.75 8.46
C VAL A 96 21.51 3.37 8.79
N THR A 97 22.07 4.11 7.84
CA THR A 97 23.41 4.69 8.00
C THR A 97 23.45 6.16 7.66
N SER A 98 24.15 6.95 8.48
CA SER A 98 24.41 8.36 8.18
C SER A 98 25.50 8.50 7.12
N GLY A 99 25.23 9.27 6.06
CA GLY A 99 26.14 9.53 4.95
C GLY A 99 25.44 9.50 3.60
N GLY A 100 26.16 9.85 2.53
CA GLY A 100 25.63 9.85 1.16
C GLY A 100 25.59 8.46 0.49
N VAL A 101 26.16 7.44 1.14
CA VAL A 101 26.28 6.08 0.60
C VAL A 101 25.81 5.07 1.66
N PRO A 102 24.96 4.09 1.31
CA PRO A 102 24.55 3.04 2.25
C PRO A 102 25.73 2.12 2.59
N ARG A 103 25.94 1.83 3.88
CA ARG A 103 27.01 0.88 4.31
C ARG A 103 26.58 -0.58 4.30
N ALA A 104 25.28 -0.85 4.25
CA ALA A 104 24.70 -2.18 4.24
C ALA A 104 23.42 -2.19 3.40
N THR A 105 23.05 -3.37 2.90
CA THR A 105 21.78 -3.61 2.20
C THR A 105 20.97 -4.61 3.02
N TYR A 106 19.70 -4.28 3.28
CA TYR A 106 18.77 -5.19 3.92
C TYR A 106 18.07 -6.04 2.84
N ASP A 107 18.23 -7.35 2.92
CA ASP A 107 17.51 -8.30 2.06
C ASP A 107 16.24 -8.77 2.79
N ILE A 108 15.09 -8.40 2.25
CA ILE A 108 13.76 -8.78 2.77
C ILE A 108 13.44 -10.25 2.43
N GLY A 109 14.19 -10.85 1.52
CA GLY A 109 13.97 -12.21 1.01
C GLY A 109 12.80 -12.28 0.03
N THR A 110 12.27 -13.49 -0.15
CA THR A 110 11.16 -13.76 -1.07
C THR A 110 9.83 -13.81 -0.32
N ILE A 111 8.86 -13.02 -0.77
CA ILE A 111 7.53 -12.94 -0.18
C ILE A 111 6.49 -13.44 -1.18
N ASN A 112 5.73 -14.47 -0.80
CA ASN A 112 4.57 -14.92 -1.58
C ASN A 112 3.34 -14.04 -1.28
N LEU A 113 3.10 -13.06 -2.14
CA LEU A 113 2.00 -12.08 -2.00
C LEU A 113 0.59 -12.69 -2.18
N ALA A 114 0.46 -13.98 -2.50
CA ALA A 114 -0.83 -14.67 -2.55
C ALA A 114 -1.38 -15.02 -1.15
N ASN A 115 -0.52 -15.04 -0.13
CA ASN A 115 -0.87 -15.40 1.25
C ASN A 115 -1.60 -14.27 1.99
N LYS A 116 -2.22 -14.59 3.12
CA LYS A 116 -2.81 -13.61 4.04
C LYS A 116 -1.80 -13.23 5.12
N PHE A 117 -1.43 -11.96 5.19
CA PHE A 117 -0.47 -11.45 6.16
C PHE A 117 -1.17 -10.74 7.34
N LYS A 118 -0.65 -10.93 8.55
CA LYS A 118 -1.11 -10.18 9.72
C LYS A 118 -0.68 -8.72 9.57
N GLY A 119 -1.63 -7.79 9.70
CA GLY A 119 -1.36 -6.36 9.52
C GLY A 119 -1.38 -5.88 8.07
N GLU A 120 -1.76 -6.74 7.11
CA GLU A 120 -2.09 -6.29 5.74
C GLU A 120 -3.32 -5.37 5.77
N SER A 121 -3.26 -4.27 5.01
CA SER A 121 -4.37 -3.32 4.86
C SER A 121 -4.77 -3.17 3.39
N ILE A 122 -5.92 -2.52 3.15
CA ILE A 122 -6.29 -2.04 1.80
C ILE A 122 -6.00 -0.55 1.71
N ASP A 123 -5.32 -0.13 0.65
CA ASP A 123 -5.00 1.27 0.37
C ASP A 123 -5.54 1.63 -1.02
N CYS A 124 -6.38 2.66 -1.08
CA CYS A 124 -7.03 3.13 -2.30
C CYS A 124 -6.42 4.49 -2.67
N ILE A 125 -5.62 4.49 -3.73
CA ILE A 125 -4.94 5.70 -4.20
C ILE A 125 -5.91 6.39 -5.16
N ASN A 126 -6.30 7.63 -4.84
CA ASN A 126 -7.19 8.47 -5.64
C ASN A 126 -6.40 9.30 -6.65
#